data_AF-A0A421EHV2-F1
#
_entry.id   AF-A0A421EHV2-F1
#
_cell.length_a   1.000
_cell.length_b   1.000
_cell.length_c   1.000
_cell.angle_alpha   90.00
_cell.angle_beta   90.00
_cell.angle_gamma   90.00
#
_symmetry.space_group_name_H-M   'P 1'
#
loop_
_entity.id
_entity.type
_entity.pdbx_description
1 polymer ?
#
loop_
_entity_poly.entity_id
_entity_poly.type
_entity_poly.pdbx_seq_one_letter_code
_entity_poly.pdbx_strand_id
1 'polypeptide(L)' 'DLVAEAHADGREVNVWTVDTWYQASRLAAAGVDGIAADYSGLLPASGETSAGDT' A
#
# COMPACT_ATOMS: atom_id res chain seq x y z
N ASP A 1 1.27 16.48 -5.97
CA ASP A 1 1.20 15.02 -5.92
C ASP A 1 -0.10 14.67 -5.22
N LEU A 2 -1.01 13.93 -5.85
CA LEU A 2 -2.37 13.73 -5.31
C LEU A 2 -2.36 13.00 -3.95
N VAL A 3 -1.44 12.07 -3.76
CA VAL A 3 -1.32 11.34 -2.48
C VAL A 3 -0.88 12.30 -1.38
N ALA A 4 0.14 13.11 -1.67
CA ALA A 4 0.64 14.11 -0.73
C ALA A 4 -0.41 15.15 -0.33
N GLU A 5 -1.23 15.65 -1.28
CA GLU A 5 -2.32 16.58 -0.97
C GLU A 5 -3.41 15.92 -0.12
N ALA A 6 -3.78 14.67 -0.42
CA ALA A 6 -4.76 13.94 0.38
C ALA A 6 -4.26 13.72 1.82
N HIS A 7 -2.99 13.37 1.99
CA HIS A 7 -2.37 13.24 3.32
C HIS A 7 -2.29 14.58 4.06
N ALA A 8 -2.02 15.70 3.36
CA ALA A 8 -2.06 17.03 3.96
C ALA A 8 -3.46 17.40 4.49
N ASP A 9 -4.51 16.90 3.84
CA ASP A 9 -5.90 17.00 4.26
C ASP A 9 -6.32 15.95 5.30
N GLY A 10 -5.40 15.09 5.75
CA GLY A 10 -5.68 14.01 6.72
C GLY A 10 -6.55 12.88 6.14
N ARG A 11 -6.49 12.65 4.83
CA ARG A 11 -7.28 11.62 4.13
C ARG A 11 -6.39 10.45 3.71
N GLU A 12 -6.88 9.24 3.96
CA GLU A 12 -6.28 8.02 3.41
C GLU A 12 -6.62 7.83 1.92
N VAL A 13 -5.68 7.26 1.18
CA VAL A 13 -5.80 6.96 -0.25
C VAL A 13 -5.66 5.46 -0.48
N ASN A 14 -6.78 4.85 -0.89
CA ASN A 14 -6.85 3.44 -1.24
C ASN A 14 -7.19 3.28 -2.74
N VAL A 15 -6.57 2.32 -3.44
CA VAL A 15 -6.75 2.14 -4.89
C VAL A 15 -7.46 0.82 -5.23
N TRP A 16 -8.44 0.91 -6.13
CA TRP A 16 -9.26 -0.20 -6.64
C TRP A 16 -9.39 -0.12 -8.17
N THR A 17 -9.28 -1.20 -8.97
CA THR A 17 -8.73 -2.54 -8.67
C THR A 17 -7.30 -2.61 -9.17
N VAL A 18 -6.41 -3.25 -8.41
CA VAL A 18 -5.01 -3.45 -8.80
C VAL A 18 -4.79 -4.89 -9.26
N ASP A 19 -4.31 -5.08 -10.48
CA ASP A 19 -4.25 -6.42 -11.10
C ASP A 19 -2.84 -7.01 -11.14
N THR A 20 -1.81 -6.17 -11.03
CA THR A 20 -0.41 -6.61 -11.25
C THR A 20 0.52 -6.16 -10.13
N TRP A 21 1.56 -6.97 -9.88
CA TRP A 21 2.61 -6.67 -8.92
C TRP A 21 3.34 -5.36 -9.27
N TYR A 22 3.43 -5.04 -10.57
CA TYR A 22 4.09 -3.83 -11.05
C TYR A 22 3.29 -2.57 -10.68
N GLN A 23 1.97 -2.58 -10.90
CA GLN A 23 1.09 -1.50 -10.45
C GLN A 23 1.13 -1.37 -8.92
N ALA A 24 1.00 -2.49 -8.20
CA ALA A 24 1.06 -2.52 -6.74
C ALA A 24 2.37 -1.88 -6.21
N SER A 25 3.52 -2.27 -6.76
CA SER A 25 4.83 -1.75 -6.35
C SER A 25 4.96 -0.24 -6.62
N ARG A 26 4.42 0.24 -7.74
CA ARG A 26 4.44 1.67 -8.09
C ARG A 26 3.52 2.49 -7.19
N LEU A 27 2.35 1.96 -6.84
CA LEU A 27 1.41 2.59 -5.92
C LEU A 27 1.97 2.65 -4.49
N ALA A 28 2.58 1.56 -4.02
CA ALA A 28 3.27 1.55 -2.72
C ALA A 28 4.41 2.60 -2.69
N ALA A 29 5.19 2.71 -3.77
CA ALA A 29 6.22 3.74 -3.88
C ALA A 29 5.65 5.18 -3.96
N ALA A 30 4.42 5.33 -4.44
CA ALA A 30 3.70 6.60 -4.45
C ALA A 30 3.07 6.95 -3.09
N GLY A 31 3.13 6.04 -2.10
CA GLY A 31 2.64 6.29 -0.75
C GLY A 31 1.15 6.08 -0.55
N VAL A 32 0.46 5.30 -1.40
CA VAL A 32 -0.93 4.94 -1.12
C VAL A 32 -1.02 4.10 0.15
N ASP A 33 -2.11 4.27 0.90
CA ASP A 33 -2.31 3.60 2.19
C ASP A 33 -2.78 2.16 2.04
N GLY A 34 -3.38 1.84 0.88
CA GLY A 34 -3.82 0.49 0.59
C GLY A 34 -4.14 0.25 -0.88
N ILE A 35 -4.12 -1.03 -1.23
CA ILE A 35 -4.62 -1.53 -2.51
C ILE A 35 -5.64 -2.62 -2.24
N ALA A 36 -6.65 -2.68 -3.10
CA ALA A 36 -7.56 -3.80 -3.14
C ALA A 36 -7.45 -4.49 -4.50
N ALA A 37 -7.19 -5.80 -4.43
CA ALA A 37 -6.81 -6.65 -5.54
C ALA A 37 -7.43 -8.04 -5.35
N ASP A 38 -7.73 -8.71 -6.45
CA ASP A 38 -8.19 -10.09 -6.42
C ASP A 38 -7.09 -11.07 -6.00
N TYR A 39 -5.83 -10.64 -6.10
CA TYR A 39 -4.65 -11.42 -5.75
C TYR A 39 -3.95 -10.83 -4.52
N SER A 40 -4.07 -11.49 -3.37
CA SER A 40 -3.44 -11.02 -2.12
C SER A 40 -1.91 -11.04 -2.14
N GLY A 41 -1.30 -11.75 -3.09
CA GLY A 41 0.16 -11.87 -3.25
C GLY A 41 0.83 -10.80 -4.12
N LEU A 42 0.12 -9.73 -4.53
CA LEU A 42 0.73 -8.67 -5.35
C LEU A 42 1.79 -7.85 -4.62
N LEU A 43 1.70 -7.79 -3.29
CA LEU A 43 2.73 -7.24 -2.41
C LEU A 43 3.23 -8.33 -1.45
N PRO A 44 4.51 -8.29 -1.05
CA PRO A 44 4.98 -9.15 0.03
C PRO A 44 4.17 -8.86 1.30
N ALA A 45 3.88 -9.89 2.09
CA ALA A 45 3.31 -9.69 3.41
C ALA A 45 4.22 -8.74 4.19
N SER A 46 3.64 -7.70 4.79
CA SER A 46 4.35 -6.82 5.71
C SER A 46 4.90 -7.69 6.82
N GLY A 47 6.23 -7.85 6.87
CA GLY A 47 6.86 -8.64 7.91
C GLY A 47 6.49 -8.02 9.25
N GLU A 48 5.68 -8.72 10.06
CA GLU A 48 5.60 -8.42 11.48
C GLU A 48 7.02 -8.54 12.02
N THR A 49 7.64 -7.40 12.36
CA THR A 49 8.80 -7.43 13.23
C THR A 49 8.28 -7.91 14.58
N SER A 50 8.31 -9.22 14.81
CA SER A 50 8.19 -9.77 16.15
C SER A 50 9.33 -9.15 16.94
N ALA A 51 9.04 -8.13 17.74
CA ALA A 51 9.94 -7.71 18.81
C ALA A 51 10.18 -8.98 19.64
N GLY A 52 11.39 -9.51 19.56
CA GLY A 52 11.74 -10.76 20.22
C GLY A 52 11.54 -10.60 21.73
N ASP A 53 10.79 -11.51 22.32
CA ASP A 53 10.88 -11.84 23.74
C ASP A 53 12.34 -12.24 24.05
N THR A 54 13.09 -11.35 24.70
CA THR A 54 14.25 -11.66 25.55
C THR A 54 14.43 -10.55 26.56
#